data_AF-A0A8H8P4I6-F1
#
_entry.id   AF-A0A8H8P4I6-F1
#
_cell.length_a   1.000
_cell.length_b   1.000
_cell.length_c   1.000
_cell.angle_alpha   90.00
_cell.angle_beta   90.00
_cell.angle_gamma   90.00
#
_symmetry.space_group_name_H-M   'P 1'
#
loop_
_entity.id
_entity.type
_entity.pdbx_description
1 polymer ?
#
loop_
_entity_poly.entity_id
_entity_poly.type
_entity_poly.pdbx_seq_one_letter_code
_entity_poly.pdbx_strand_id
1 'polypeptide(L)'
;MLDKIKSKLHLDSHDSSSPYSSQTTNDYSPIQQSHFFPIPVITGFTTLPGCTAPSVCPTPLDDNPLGIQKSTPGFSRRTVQIDGLDTYEASYPKGSINPKGDIRGGFGCYLERGEFEQARDVIFSYAIKFEDGFDFVKGGKLPGLFERILADGGATPELAYGCSGGRQDGRDQCFSLRLMWRPKGEGEIYAYIPNTPSNHDALQNVPPKTHCNPDFGWSIARGSFAFAAGEWTTIAERVRLNDIECANGIIQLWANGKLAVDIQGLEIRVDKDVVFRGAHFQTFFGGKAQYWASTKDQCAYFGAIGGGVVEW
;
A
#
# COMPACT_ATOMS: atom_id res chain seq x y z
N MET A 1 20.88 17.73 39.58
CA MET A 1 21.30 17.94 38.19
C MET A 1 20.42 17.11 37.24
N LEU A 2 19.08 17.03 37.25
CA LEU A 2 17.99 17.92 37.72
C LEU A 2 18.33 19.39 37.49
N ASP A 3 18.18 19.85 36.24
CA ASP A 3 17.84 21.23 35.84
C ASP A 3 17.93 21.46 34.31
N LYS A 4 17.09 20.77 33.51
CA LYS A 4 16.80 21.19 32.11
C LYS A 4 15.38 20.84 31.62
N ILE A 5 14.41 20.80 32.53
CA ILE A 5 12.98 20.69 32.18
C ILE A 5 12.23 21.77 32.96
N LYS A 6 12.20 23.00 32.42
CA LYS A 6 11.30 24.11 32.83
C LYS A 6 11.54 25.34 31.93
N SER A 7 10.90 25.36 30.77
CA SER A 7 10.33 26.54 30.08
C SER A 7 9.68 25.97 28.81
N LYS A 8 8.43 26.20 28.44
CA LYS A 8 7.54 27.35 28.63
C LYS A 8 6.10 26.83 28.75
N LEU A 9 5.47 27.11 29.88
CA LEU A 9 4.01 27.10 30.03
C LEU A 9 3.69 28.45 30.65
N HIS A 10 3.20 29.39 29.84
CA HIS A 10 2.34 30.44 30.33
C HIS A 10 1.23 30.69 29.31
N LEU A 11 0.02 30.51 29.82
CA LEU A 11 -1.27 30.81 29.23
C LEU A 11 -1.55 32.33 29.34
N ASP A 12 -2.27 32.79 28.32
CA ASP A 12 -3.25 33.88 28.24
C ASP A 12 -2.81 35.35 28.31
N SER A 13 -3.02 36.06 27.18
CA SER A 13 -3.80 37.32 27.17
C SER A 13 -4.25 37.73 25.75
N HIS A 14 -5.44 38.30 25.69
CA HIS A 14 -6.33 38.65 24.57
C HIS A 14 -5.83 39.66 23.50
N ASP A 15 -6.28 39.39 22.27
CA ASP A 15 -6.94 40.28 21.29
C ASP A 15 -6.17 41.46 20.65
N SER A 16 -5.88 41.34 19.35
CA SER A 16 -6.08 42.42 18.38
C SER A 16 -6.20 41.86 16.97
N SER A 17 -7.31 42.20 16.33
CA SER A 17 -7.66 41.87 14.96
C SER A 17 -6.81 42.64 13.96
N SER A 18 -6.30 41.93 12.96
CA SER A 18 -5.79 42.53 11.72
C SER A 18 -6.23 41.70 10.52
N PRO A 19 -6.47 42.34 9.36
CA PRO A 19 -7.33 41.77 8.34
C PRO A 19 -6.60 40.69 7.53
N TYR A 20 -7.33 39.61 7.27
CA TYR A 20 -6.97 38.54 6.37
C TYR A 20 -6.53 39.11 5.02
N SER A 21 -5.23 39.10 4.78
CA SER A 21 -4.66 39.07 3.43
C SER A 21 -4.89 37.68 2.89
N SER A 22 -5.85 37.55 1.98
CA SER A 22 -6.02 36.37 1.13
C SER A 22 -4.82 36.28 0.19
N GLN A 23 -3.72 35.71 0.65
CA GLN A 23 -2.69 35.20 -0.24
C GLN A 23 -3.24 33.89 -0.80
N THR A 24 -3.75 33.97 -2.03
CA THR A 24 -3.88 32.79 -2.89
C THR A 24 -2.47 32.30 -3.19
N THR A 25 -1.93 31.44 -2.32
CA THR A 25 -0.85 30.57 -2.73
C THR A 25 -1.42 29.69 -3.82
N ASN A 26 -0.87 29.77 -5.02
CA ASN A 26 -0.99 28.69 -5.98
C ASN A 26 -0.24 27.51 -5.36
N ASP A 27 -0.90 26.80 -4.45
CA ASP A 27 -0.40 25.56 -3.86
C ASP A 27 -0.34 24.55 -4.99
N TYR A 28 0.84 24.44 -5.59
CA TYR A 28 1.22 23.21 -6.26
C TYR A 28 1.14 22.11 -5.20
N SER A 29 0.00 21.43 -5.12
CA SER A 29 -0.06 20.14 -4.45
C SER A 29 1.02 19.27 -5.13
N PRO A 30 1.99 18.72 -4.39
CA PRO A 30 3.00 17.83 -4.96
C PRO A 30 2.38 16.56 -5.56
N ILE A 31 1.07 16.39 -5.40
CA ILE A 31 0.30 15.21 -5.72
C ILE A 31 -0.87 15.59 -6.63
N GLN A 32 -0.90 14.97 -7.80
CA GLN A 32 -1.96 15.14 -8.79
C GLN A 32 -3.07 14.10 -8.60
N GLN A 33 -4.33 14.53 -8.53
CA GLN A 33 -5.49 13.65 -8.39
C GLN A 33 -5.55 12.56 -9.48
N SER A 34 -5.20 12.91 -10.71
CA SER A 34 -5.19 11.98 -11.86
C SER A 34 -4.22 10.81 -11.68
N HIS A 35 -3.27 10.89 -10.74
CA HIS A 35 -2.35 9.78 -10.48
C HIS A 35 -2.97 8.65 -9.64
N PHE A 36 -4.02 8.92 -8.86
CA PHE A 36 -4.69 7.92 -8.01
C PHE A 36 -5.77 7.14 -8.76
N PHE A 37 -6.46 7.82 -9.66
CA PHE A 37 -7.49 7.26 -10.52
C PHE A 37 -7.11 7.51 -11.99
N PRO A 38 -6.07 6.84 -12.50
CA PRO A 38 -5.63 6.96 -13.89
C PRO A 38 -6.64 6.39 -14.89
N ILE A 39 -7.66 5.66 -14.40
CA ILE A 39 -8.80 5.15 -15.14
C ILE A 39 -10.10 5.48 -14.38
N PRO A 40 -11.24 5.61 -15.07
CA PRO A 40 -12.53 5.84 -14.42
C PRO A 40 -12.92 4.70 -13.48
N VAL A 41 -13.62 5.05 -12.40
CA VAL A 41 -14.22 4.09 -11.45
C VAL A 41 -15.74 4.28 -11.41
N ILE A 42 -16.47 3.18 -11.16
CA ILE A 42 -17.92 3.16 -10.97
C ILE A 42 -18.28 3.74 -9.60
N THR A 43 -17.49 3.39 -8.58
CA THR A 43 -17.58 3.92 -7.21
C THR A 43 -16.21 3.84 -6.55
N GLY A 44 -15.90 4.74 -5.64
CA GLY A 44 -14.64 4.74 -4.92
C GLY A 44 -14.61 5.68 -3.74
N PHE A 45 -13.45 5.74 -3.09
CA PHE A 45 -13.18 6.61 -1.96
C PHE A 45 -11.75 7.14 -2.02
N THR A 46 -11.49 8.27 -1.38
CA THR A 46 -10.13 8.75 -1.18
C THR A 46 -10.01 9.67 0.03
N THR A 47 -8.86 9.64 0.69
CA THR A 47 -8.46 10.64 1.69
C THR A 47 -7.73 11.83 1.09
N LEU A 48 -7.59 11.92 -0.24
CA LEU A 48 -7.01 13.08 -0.89
C LEU A 48 -7.92 14.31 -0.67
N PRO A 49 -7.44 15.36 0.02
CA PRO A 49 -8.24 16.56 0.25
C PRO A 49 -8.65 17.22 -1.07
N GLY A 50 -9.91 17.67 -1.15
CA GLY A 50 -10.43 18.38 -2.33
C GLY A 50 -10.56 17.52 -3.58
N CYS A 51 -10.54 16.19 -3.47
CA CYS A 51 -10.73 15.32 -4.64
C CYS A 51 -12.09 15.57 -5.32
N THR A 52 -12.06 15.78 -6.62
CA THR A 52 -13.20 16.03 -7.52
C THR A 52 -13.43 14.90 -8.53
N ALA A 53 -12.74 13.78 -8.39
CA ALA A 53 -12.89 12.64 -9.29
C ALA A 53 -14.35 12.15 -9.27
N PRO A 54 -14.99 11.95 -10.44
CA PRO A 54 -16.36 11.44 -10.49
C PRO A 54 -16.48 10.11 -9.76
N SER A 55 -17.61 9.91 -9.07
CA SER A 55 -17.91 8.67 -8.34
C SER A 55 -16.95 8.30 -7.21
N VAL A 56 -16.05 9.21 -6.80
CA VAL A 56 -15.13 9.00 -5.67
C VAL A 56 -15.59 9.85 -4.48
N CYS A 57 -15.87 9.19 -3.35
CA CYS A 57 -16.27 9.84 -2.12
C CYS A 57 -15.05 10.30 -1.28
N PRO A 58 -14.97 11.60 -0.92
CA PRO A 58 -14.00 12.06 0.08
C PRO A 58 -14.23 11.33 1.40
N THR A 59 -13.16 10.80 1.99
CA THR A 59 -13.19 9.99 3.22
C THR A 59 -12.07 10.47 4.14
N PRO A 60 -12.32 10.74 5.43
CA PRO A 60 -11.26 11.16 6.34
C PRO A 60 -10.29 10.00 6.60
N LEU A 61 -9.03 10.33 6.94
CA LEU A 61 -7.98 9.37 7.26
C LEU A 61 -8.17 8.80 8.68
N ASP A 62 -9.25 8.05 8.87
CA ASP A 62 -9.66 7.45 10.15
C ASP A 62 -10.04 5.98 9.99
N ASP A 63 -9.86 5.20 11.05
CA ASP A 63 -10.04 3.74 11.07
C ASP A 63 -11.42 3.29 10.58
N ASN A 64 -12.48 3.83 11.20
CA ASN A 64 -13.85 3.44 10.89
C ASN A 64 -14.26 3.74 9.44
N PRO A 65 -14.12 4.98 8.92
CA PRO A 65 -14.56 5.31 7.56
C PRO A 65 -13.69 4.68 6.48
N LEU A 66 -12.43 4.35 6.76
CA LEU A 66 -11.59 3.56 5.85
C LEU A 66 -11.82 2.05 5.94
N GLY A 67 -12.59 1.57 6.92
CA GLY A 67 -12.81 0.14 7.11
C GLY A 67 -11.54 -0.58 7.58
N ILE A 68 -10.73 0.07 8.42
CA ILE A 68 -9.51 -0.54 8.99
C ILE A 68 -9.89 -1.66 9.95
N GLN A 69 -9.35 -2.85 9.70
CA GLN A 69 -9.53 -4.07 10.49
C GLN A 69 -8.19 -4.67 10.89
N LYS A 70 -8.21 -5.45 11.97
CA LYS A 70 -7.09 -6.30 12.42
C LYS A 70 -5.72 -5.58 12.45
N SER A 71 -5.68 -4.39 13.04
CA SER A 71 -4.44 -3.68 13.28
C SER A 71 -3.47 -4.52 14.12
N THR A 72 -2.20 -4.54 13.71
CA THR A 72 -1.17 -5.37 14.34
C THR A 72 -0.88 -4.84 15.75
N PRO A 73 -1.06 -5.65 16.81
CA PRO A 73 -0.81 -5.20 18.17
C PRO A 73 0.63 -4.73 18.38
N GLY A 74 0.80 -3.67 19.16
CA GLY A 74 2.12 -3.13 19.51
C GLY A 74 2.76 -2.22 18.47
N PHE A 75 2.04 -1.88 17.38
CA PHE A 75 2.45 -0.84 16.44
C PHE A 75 1.57 0.40 16.60
N SER A 76 2.18 1.58 16.74
CA SER A 76 1.44 2.85 16.74
C SER A 76 1.38 3.39 15.30
N ARG A 77 0.19 3.47 14.73
CA ARG A 77 -0.08 4.26 13.53
C ARG A 77 -0.48 5.66 13.97
N ARG A 78 0.47 6.59 13.95
CA ARG A 78 0.18 7.99 14.26
C ARG A 78 -0.33 8.68 13.00
N THR A 79 -1.33 9.53 13.16
CA THR A 79 -1.72 10.46 12.10
C THR A 79 -0.96 11.76 12.29
N VAL A 80 -0.22 12.18 11.26
CA VAL A 80 0.59 13.41 11.24
C VAL A 80 0.37 14.16 9.92
N GLN A 81 0.56 15.48 9.96
CA GLN A 81 0.46 16.34 8.78
C GLN A 81 1.84 16.52 8.13
N ILE A 82 1.98 16.14 6.85
CA ILE A 82 3.21 16.27 6.07
C ILE A 82 2.87 16.96 4.76
N ASP A 83 3.49 18.10 4.50
CA ASP A 83 3.25 18.94 3.30
C ASP A 83 1.75 19.24 3.05
N GLY A 84 0.97 19.41 4.12
CA GLY A 84 -0.47 19.70 4.05
C GLY A 84 -1.38 18.49 3.84
N LEU A 85 -0.84 17.26 3.90
CA LEU A 85 -1.61 16.02 3.85
C LEU A 85 -1.67 15.36 5.22
N ASP A 86 -2.86 14.90 5.61
CA ASP A 86 -3.00 13.91 6.68
C ASP A 86 -2.36 12.60 6.22
N THR A 87 -1.48 12.06 7.06
CA THR A 87 -0.71 10.86 6.74
C THR A 87 -0.64 9.90 7.92
N TYR A 88 -0.63 8.61 7.62
CA TYR A 88 -0.16 7.60 8.53
C TYR A 88 1.36 7.59 8.54
N GLU A 89 1.96 7.83 9.70
CA GLU A 89 3.39 7.67 9.90
C GLU A 89 3.74 6.22 10.25
N ALA A 90 4.71 5.68 9.52
CA ALA A 90 5.36 4.42 9.82
C ALA A 90 6.78 4.69 10.35
N SER A 91 7.01 4.46 11.64
CA SER A 91 8.34 4.56 12.25
C SER A 91 9.09 3.23 12.14
N TYR A 92 10.33 3.26 11.66
CA TYR A 92 11.23 2.11 11.59
C TYR A 92 12.44 2.35 12.51
N PRO A 93 12.40 1.91 13.78
CA PRO A 93 13.55 2.03 14.66
C PRO A 93 14.75 1.26 14.13
N LYS A 94 15.95 1.72 14.45
CA LYS A 94 17.20 1.03 14.15
C LYS A 94 17.14 -0.42 14.62
N GLY A 95 17.52 -1.35 13.76
CA GLY A 95 17.48 -2.78 14.05
C GLY A 95 16.12 -3.44 13.80
N SER A 96 15.06 -2.69 13.50
CA SER A 96 13.77 -3.27 13.11
C SER A 96 13.88 -3.97 11.74
N ILE A 97 13.28 -5.16 11.63
CA ILE A 97 13.22 -5.97 10.41
C ILE A 97 11.76 -6.32 10.18
N ASN A 98 11.37 -7.56 10.50
CA ASN A 98 10.01 -8.05 10.28
C ASN A 98 9.15 -7.87 11.53
N PRO A 99 7.82 -7.92 11.38
CA PRO A 99 6.91 -7.63 12.48
C PRO A 99 6.97 -8.61 13.64
N LYS A 100 7.67 -9.75 13.53
CA LYS A 100 7.83 -10.74 14.61
C LYS A 100 9.08 -10.52 15.46
N GLY A 101 9.96 -9.59 15.07
CA GLY A 101 11.18 -9.27 15.83
C GLY A 101 10.89 -8.52 17.13
N ASP A 102 11.88 -8.45 18.02
CA ASP A 102 11.78 -7.73 19.29
C ASP A 102 11.63 -6.22 19.07
N ILE A 103 12.36 -5.67 18.11
CA ILE A 103 12.27 -4.27 17.69
C ILE A 103 11.19 -4.16 16.60
N ARG A 104 10.06 -3.58 16.98
CA ARG A 104 8.91 -3.36 16.08
C ARG A 104 9.16 -2.11 15.24
N GLY A 105 9.01 -2.23 13.92
CA GLY A 105 9.07 -1.11 12.98
C GLY A 105 8.03 -1.23 11.87
N GLY A 106 7.48 -0.10 11.46
CA GLY A 106 6.39 0.03 10.50
C GLY A 106 5.02 -0.08 11.16
N PHE A 107 4.04 -0.63 10.44
CA PHE A 107 2.73 -1.02 10.97
C PHE A 107 2.04 -2.01 10.02
N GLY A 108 0.93 -2.60 10.46
CA GLY A 108 0.11 -3.48 9.62
C GLY A 108 -1.35 -3.45 10.02
N CYS A 109 -2.23 -3.32 9.03
CA CYS A 109 -3.68 -3.46 9.17
C CYS A 109 -4.29 -3.89 7.83
N TYR A 110 -5.57 -4.21 7.83
CA TYR A 110 -6.32 -4.49 6.61
C TYR A 110 -7.32 -3.36 6.38
N LEU A 111 -7.29 -2.76 5.20
CA LEU A 111 -8.31 -1.83 4.76
C LEU A 111 -9.33 -2.66 3.98
N GLU A 112 -10.53 -2.83 4.53
CA GLU A 112 -11.55 -3.70 3.95
C GLU A 112 -12.74 -2.88 3.42
N ARG A 113 -13.18 -3.21 2.21
CA ARG A 113 -14.31 -2.54 1.52
C ARG A 113 -15.29 -3.60 1.06
N GLY A 114 -16.48 -3.61 1.65
CA GLY A 114 -17.50 -4.64 1.34
C GLY A 114 -17.94 -4.62 -0.12
N GLU A 115 -17.91 -3.45 -0.76
CA GLU A 115 -18.21 -3.30 -2.18
C GLU A 115 -17.18 -4.01 -3.10
N PHE A 116 -15.94 -4.22 -2.65
CA PHE A 116 -14.93 -4.88 -3.49
C PHE A 116 -15.20 -6.38 -3.64
N GLU A 117 -15.95 -7.01 -2.73
CA GLU A 117 -16.25 -8.44 -2.81
C GLU A 117 -17.12 -8.81 -4.03
N GLN A 118 -17.82 -7.82 -4.57
CA GLN A 118 -18.67 -7.97 -5.76
C GLN A 118 -17.98 -7.49 -7.04
N ALA A 119 -16.71 -7.09 -6.97
CA ALA A 119 -15.99 -6.50 -8.08
C ALA A 119 -15.09 -7.50 -8.79
N ARG A 120 -15.08 -7.43 -10.11
CA ARG A 120 -14.12 -8.09 -10.98
C ARG A 120 -12.85 -7.27 -11.16
N ASP A 121 -12.94 -5.95 -11.10
CA ASP A 121 -11.82 -5.05 -11.36
C ASP A 121 -11.77 -3.92 -10.33
N VAL A 122 -10.65 -3.83 -9.61
CA VAL A 122 -10.45 -2.91 -8.49
C VAL A 122 -9.15 -2.16 -8.68
N ILE A 123 -9.16 -0.87 -8.32
CA ILE A 123 -7.97 -0.05 -8.17
C ILE A 123 -7.78 0.36 -6.71
N PHE A 124 -6.56 0.29 -6.22
CA PHE A 124 -6.13 0.79 -4.91
C PHE A 124 -4.97 1.76 -5.09
N SER A 125 -4.97 2.87 -4.37
CA SER A 125 -3.99 3.93 -4.56
C SER A 125 -3.63 4.61 -3.25
N TYR A 126 -2.41 5.16 -3.21
CA TYR A 126 -1.92 5.94 -2.08
C TYR A 126 -0.70 6.76 -2.49
N ALA A 127 -0.41 7.79 -1.71
CA ALA A 127 0.84 8.52 -1.78
C ALA A 127 1.77 8.05 -0.66
N ILE A 128 3.05 7.92 -0.99
CA ILE A 128 4.09 7.59 -0.02
C ILE A 128 5.25 8.59 -0.13
N LYS A 129 5.75 9.04 1.01
CA LYS A 129 6.99 9.79 1.13
C LYS A 129 7.90 9.09 2.14
N PHE A 130 9.05 8.63 1.67
CA PHE A 130 10.13 8.26 2.58
C PHE A 130 10.80 9.55 3.06
N GLU A 131 11.16 9.65 4.35
CA GLU A 131 11.82 10.86 4.86
C GLU A 131 13.10 11.19 4.08
N ASP A 132 13.58 12.43 4.20
CA ASP A 132 14.83 12.82 3.58
C ASP A 132 16.01 11.96 4.06
N GLY A 133 16.84 11.51 3.12
CA GLY A 133 17.95 10.61 3.40
C GLY A 133 17.56 9.23 3.93
N PHE A 134 16.34 8.74 3.70
CA PHE A 134 15.92 7.38 4.07
C PHE A 134 16.88 6.32 3.49
N ASP A 135 17.31 5.38 4.34
CA ASP A 135 18.14 4.25 3.95
C ASP A 135 17.26 3.03 3.61
N PHE A 136 17.16 2.73 2.32
CA PHE A 136 16.34 1.63 1.80
C PHE A 136 16.93 0.23 2.09
N VAL A 137 18.21 0.13 2.45
CA VAL A 137 18.92 -1.13 2.77
C VAL A 137 18.71 -2.19 1.68
N LYS A 138 18.01 -3.29 1.99
CA LYS A 138 17.71 -4.41 1.08
C LYS A 138 16.26 -4.44 0.61
N GLY A 139 15.41 -3.62 1.21
CA GLY A 139 14.01 -3.54 0.88
C GLY A 139 13.07 -3.73 2.07
N GLY A 140 11.79 -3.54 1.79
CA GLY A 140 10.71 -3.70 2.76
C GLY A 140 9.36 -3.82 2.08
N LYS A 141 8.34 -4.16 2.87
CA LYS A 141 6.98 -4.37 2.36
C LYS A 141 6.23 -3.05 2.28
N LEU A 142 5.32 -2.97 1.33
CA LEU A 142 4.41 -1.86 1.13
C LEU A 142 2.99 -2.37 0.91
N PRO A 143 1.98 -1.50 1.12
CA PRO A 143 0.58 -1.83 0.87
C PRO A 143 0.31 -2.29 -0.56
N GLY A 144 -0.66 -3.19 -0.71
CA GLY A 144 -1.23 -3.61 -1.98
C GLY A 144 -2.50 -4.42 -1.79
N LEU A 145 -3.19 -4.72 -2.89
CA LEU A 145 -4.46 -5.44 -2.91
C LEU A 145 -4.34 -6.88 -2.39
N PHE A 146 -5.41 -7.35 -1.77
CA PHE A 146 -5.55 -8.73 -1.31
C PHE A 146 -7.00 -9.22 -1.41
N GLU A 147 -7.09 -10.53 -1.36
CA GLU A 147 -8.27 -11.37 -1.53
C GLU A 147 -9.02 -11.66 -0.21
N ARG A 148 -10.24 -12.16 -0.35
CA ARG A 148 -10.92 -12.99 0.63
C ARG A 148 -11.53 -14.21 -0.05
N ILE A 149 -11.66 -15.29 0.71
CA ILE A 149 -12.40 -16.48 0.30
C ILE A 149 -13.75 -16.47 1.03
N LEU A 150 -14.85 -16.65 0.29
CA LEU A 150 -16.21 -16.69 0.84
C LEU A 150 -16.48 -18.02 1.58
N ALA A 151 -17.26 -17.95 2.66
CA ALA A 151 -17.41 -19.03 3.64
C ALA A 151 -18.20 -20.26 3.12
N ASP A 152 -18.96 -20.10 2.04
CA ASP A 152 -19.68 -21.16 1.33
C ASP A 152 -18.76 -22.04 0.45
N GLY A 153 -17.55 -21.55 0.14
CA GLY A 153 -16.49 -22.31 -0.54
C GLY A 153 -15.58 -23.13 0.38
N GLY A 154 -15.90 -23.22 1.68
CA GLY A 154 -15.18 -24.06 2.64
C GLY A 154 -13.87 -23.46 3.20
N ALA A 155 -13.54 -22.22 2.85
CA ALA A 155 -12.42 -21.50 3.46
C ALA A 155 -12.91 -20.49 4.50
N THR A 156 -12.19 -20.41 5.62
CA THR A 156 -12.52 -19.51 6.71
C THR A 156 -11.86 -18.13 6.48
N PRO A 157 -12.35 -17.03 7.11
CA PRO A 157 -11.70 -15.73 7.04
C PRO A 157 -10.19 -15.76 7.30
N GLU A 158 -9.71 -16.71 8.10
CA GLU A 158 -8.29 -16.91 8.43
C GLU A 158 -7.42 -17.26 7.21
N LEU A 159 -7.96 -17.91 6.16
CA LEU A 159 -7.18 -18.20 4.94
C LEU A 159 -6.86 -16.93 4.15
N ALA A 160 -7.79 -15.97 4.08
CA ALA A 160 -7.61 -14.68 3.40
C ALA A 160 -6.45 -13.87 4.01
N TYR A 161 -6.31 -13.90 5.34
CA TYR A 161 -5.21 -13.22 6.02
C TYR A 161 -3.88 -14.00 5.96
N GLY A 162 -3.89 -15.22 5.41
CA GLY A 162 -2.80 -16.18 5.44
C GLY A 162 -1.84 -16.12 4.26
N CYS A 163 -2.13 -15.32 3.22
CA CYS A 163 -1.39 -15.35 1.95
C CYS A 163 -0.15 -14.44 2.00
N SER A 164 0.68 -14.72 3.00
CA SER A 164 1.88 -13.95 3.31
C SER A 164 2.92 -14.79 4.06
N GLY A 165 4.10 -14.22 4.28
CA GLY A 165 5.05 -14.72 5.29
C GLY A 165 5.73 -16.07 5.00
N GLY A 166 5.64 -16.62 3.79
CA GLY A 166 6.27 -17.88 3.45
C GLY A 166 5.44 -19.13 3.79
N ARG A 167 4.16 -19.01 4.14
CA ARG A 167 3.22 -20.14 4.30
C ARG A 167 3.19 -20.99 3.04
N GLN A 168 3.37 -22.31 3.08
CA GLN A 168 3.35 -23.14 1.85
C GLN A 168 1.96 -23.74 1.55
N ASP A 169 1.15 -23.98 2.59
CA ASP A 169 -0.14 -24.65 2.44
C ASP A 169 -1.22 -23.68 1.91
N GLY A 170 -1.94 -24.06 0.85
CA GLY A 170 -3.09 -23.31 0.32
C GLY A 170 -2.75 -21.94 -0.30
N ARG A 171 -1.51 -21.72 -0.75
CA ARG A 171 -1.08 -20.49 -1.46
C ARG A 171 -1.76 -20.30 -2.81
N ASP A 172 -2.16 -21.40 -3.42
CA ASP A 172 -2.86 -21.46 -4.70
C ASP A 172 -4.34 -21.10 -4.59
N GLN A 173 -4.88 -21.04 -3.37
CA GLN A 173 -6.29 -20.73 -3.10
C GLN A 173 -6.54 -19.23 -2.90
N CYS A 174 -5.55 -18.38 -3.16
CA CYS A 174 -5.55 -17.01 -2.70
C CYS A 174 -4.53 -16.13 -3.47
N PHE A 175 -4.67 -14.80 -3.44
CA PHE A 175 -3.70 -13.86 -4.01
C PHE A 175 -3.40 -12.64 -3.12
N SER A 176 -2.13 -12.29 -2.98
CA SER A 176 -1.69 -11.04 -2.33
C SER A 176 -0.72 -10.30 -3.23
N LEU A 177 -0.99 -9.03 -3.51
CA LEU A 177 -0.25 -8.20 -4.46
C LEU A 177 0.40 -7.00 -3.76
N ARG A 178 1.01 -7.25 -2.60
CA ARG A 178 1.76 -6.19 -1.90
C ARG A 178 2.95 -5.72 -2.75
N LEU A 179 3.36 -4.48 -2.53
CA LEU A 179 4.57 -3.96 -3.16
C LEU A 179 5.79 -4.16 -2.25
N MET A 180 6.96 -3.94 -2.82
CA MET A 180 8.19 -3.78 -2.05
C MET A 180 9.03 -2.62 -2.57
N TRP A 181 9.72 -1.94 -1.66
CA TRP A 181 10.95 -1.23 -2.03
C TRP A 181 12.15 -2.17 -1.97
N ARG A 182 13.21 -1.80 -2.67
CA ARG A 182 14.48 -2.51 -2.82
C ARG A 182 15.64 -1.51 -2.65
N PRO A 183 16.92 -1.94 -2.71
CA PRO A 183 18.04 -1.01 -2.58
C PRO A 183 17.88 0.19 -3.51
N LYS A 184 18.30 1.37 -3.03
CA LYS A 184 18.19 2.64 -3.77
C LYS A 184 16.75 3.06 -4.14
N GLY A 185 15.75 2.52 -3.45
CA GLY A 185 14.36 2.88 -3.64
C GLY A 185 13.69 2.22 -4.84
N GLU A 186 14.33 1.26 -5.52
CA GLU A 186 13.68 0.50 -6.60
C GLU A 186 12.36 -0.14 -6.10
N GLY A 187 11.28 0.02 -6.85
CA GLY A 187 9.99 -0.58 -6.56
C GLY A 187 9.79 -1.91 -7.30
N GLU A 188 8.98 -2.80 -6.73
CA GLU A 188 8.51 -4.03 -7.39
C GLU A 188 7.10 -4.41 -6.90
N ILE A 189 6.37 -5.17 -7.71
CA ILE A 189 5.20 -5.92 -7.22
C ILE A 189 5.71 -7.22 -6.60
N TYR A 190 5.27 -7.52 -5.39
CA TYR A 190 5.60 -8.76 -4.70
C TYR A 190 4.35 -9.63 -4.58
N ALA A 191 4.15 -10.46 -5.60
CA ALA A 191 2.92 -11.20 -5.81
C ALA A 191 2.98 -12.62 -5.24
N TYR A 192 1.96 -12.98 -4.47
CA TYR A 192 1.52 -14.36 -4.34
C TYR A 192 0.30 -14.53 -5.22
N ILE A 193 0.41 -15.39 -6.23
CA ILE A 193 -0.66 -15.76 -7.15
C ILE A 193 -0.56 -17.27 -7.43
N PRO A 194 -1.61 -17.92 -7.95
CA PRO A 194 -1.58 -19.33 -8.31
C PRO A 194 -0.38 -19.72 -9.19
N ASN A 195 0.17 -20.91 -8.95
CA ASN A 195 1.32 -21.42 -9.69
C ASN A 195 0.88 -22.19 -10.95
N THR A 196 0.39 -21.48 -11.97
CA THR A 196 -0.09 -22.07 -13.23
C THR A 196 0.89 -21.83 -14.39
N PRO A 197 0.91 -22.68 -15.44
CA PRO A 197 1.71 -22.44 -16.64
C PRO A 197 1.48 -21.05 -17.25
N SER A 198 0.21 -20.61 -17.34
CA SER A 198 -0.14 -19.29 -17.88
C SER A 198 0.50 -18.15 -17.09
N ASN A 199 0.52 -18.25 -15.76
CA ASN A 199 1.18 -17.25 -14.91
C ASN A 199 2.70 -17.23 -15.10
N HIS A 200 3.34 -18.39 -15.27
CA HIS A 200 4.77 -18.42 -15.62
C HIS A 200 5.02 -17.74 -16.97
N ASP A 201 4.21 -18.06 -17.97
CA ASP A 201 4.33 -17.48 -19.31
C ASP A 201 4.14 -15.96 -19.31
N ALA A 202 3.15 -15.47 -18.58
CA ALA A 202 2.86 -14.04 -18.44
C ALA A 202 3.93 -13.27 -17.65
N LEU A 203 4.58 -13.90 -16.65
CA LEU A 203 5.45 -13.20 -15.70
C LEU A 203 6.94 -13.33 -15.97
N GLN A 204 7.43 -14.48 -16.44
CA GLN A 204 8.87 -14.80 -16.44
C GLN A 204 9.75 -13.76 -17.15
N ASN A 205 9.19 -13.07 -18.17
CA ASN A 205 9.90 -12.09 -18.99
C ASN A 205 9.47 -10.64 -18.75
N VAL A 206 8.67 -10.36 -17.72
CA VAL A 206 8.23 -8.99 -17.43
C VAL A 206 9.45 -8.14 -17.06
N PRO A 207 9.76 -7.08 -17.84
CA PRO A 207 10.91 -6.22 -17.58
C PRO A 207 10.66 -5.28 -16.39
N PRO A 208 11.71 -4.63 -15.87
CA PRO A 208 13.12 -4.82 -16.20
C PRO A 208 13.76 -6.03 -15.50
N LYS A 209 13.15 -6.52 -14.41
CA LYS A 209 13.64 -7.68 -13.67
C LYS A 209 12.51 -8.39 -12.92
N THR A 210 12.20 -9.60 -13.36
CA THR A 210 11.25 -10.48 -12.68
C THR A 210 11.92 -11.77 -12.25
N HIS A 211 11.59 -12.24 -11.04
CA HIS A 211 12.00 -13.56 -10.59
C HIS A 211 10.92 -14.23 -9.76
N CYS A 212 10.70 -15.52 -10.01
CA CYS A 212 9.92 -16.38 -9.13
C CYS A 212 10.84 -16.92 -8.04
N ASN A 213 10.43 -16.82 -6.78
CA ASN A 213 11.10 -17.49 -5.68
C ASN A 213 10.24 -18.66 -5.20
N PRO A 214 10.71 -19.91 -5.26
CA PRO A 214 9.89 -21.08 -4.91
C PRO A 214 9.48 -21.11 -3.43
N ASP A 215 10.29 -20.55 -2.54
CA ASP A 215 9.96 -20.46 -1.11
C ASP A 215 9.01 -19.30 -0.79
N PHE A 216 8.90 -18.34 -1.71
CA PHE A 216 8.14 -17.10 -1.52
C PHE A 216 7.21 -16.80 -2.72
N GLY A 217 7.08 -15.52 -3.08
CA GLY A 217 6.27 -15.08 -4.21
C GLY A 217 7.13 -14.61 -5.38
N TRP A 218 6.47 -14.09 -6.39
CA TRP A 218 7.09 -13.40 -7.50
C TRP A 218 7.54 -12.01 -7.07
N SER A 219 8.78 -11.64 -7.39
CA SER A 219 9.16 -10.22 -7.46
C SER A 219 9.12 -9.81 -8.91
N ILE A 220 8.19 -8.94 -9.26
CA ILE A 220 7.83 -8.60 -10.62
C ILE A 220 8.27 -7.17 -10.92
N ALA A 221 8.87 -6.98 -12.10
CA ALA A 221 9.25 -5.67 -12.64
C ALA A 221 10.10 -4.81 -11.70
N ARG A 222 11.02 -5.41 -10.91
CA ARG A 222 11.85 -4.66 -9.97
C ARG A 222 12.65 -3.58 -10.68
N GLY A 223 12.45 -2.34 -10.28
CA GLY A 223 13.11 -1.17 -10.84
C GLY A 223 12.36 -0.53 -12.00
N SER A 224 11.13 -0.96 -12.34
CA SER A 224 10.27 -0.26 -13.30
C SER A 224 9.81 1.12 -12.80
N PHE A 225 9.85 1.32 -11.49
CA PHE A 225 9.68 2.60 -10.82
C PHE A 225 10.63 2.68 -9.60
N ALA A 226 10.83 3.87 -9.06
CA ALA A 226 11.65 4.07 -7.88
C ALA A 226 11.06 5.15 -6.96
N PHE A 227 11.33 5.00 -5.67
CA PHE A 227 11.04 5.97 -4.64
C PHE A 227 12.29 6.83 -4.40
N ALA A 228 12.12 8.14 -4.49
CA ALA A 228 13.15 9.08 -4.04
C ALA A 228 12.90 9.45 -2.57
N ALA A 229 13.93 9.36 -1.75
CA ALA A 229 13.87 9.84 -0.36
C ALA A 229 13.60 11.34 -0.35
N GLY A 230 12.74 11.80 0.56
CA GLY A 230 12.35 13.21 0.65
C GLY A 230 11.29 13.66 -0.36
N GLU A 231 10.84 12.80 -1.28
CA GLU A 231 9.84 13.13 -2.31
C GLU A 231 8.58 12.27 -2.21
N TRP A 232 7.46 12.85 -2.62
CA TRP A 232 6.21 12.10 -2.77
C TRP A 232 6.24 11.21 -4.00
N THR A 233 5.83 9.96 -3.84
CA THR A 233 5.53 9.04 -4.94
C THR A 233 4.07 8.59 -4.82
N THR A 234 3.28 8.77 -5.87
CA THR A 234 1.92 8.23 -5.92
C THR A 234 1.94 6.85 -6.56
N ILE A 235 1.21 5.92 -5.97
CA ILE A 235 1.02 4.56 -6.45
C ILE A 235 -0.46 4.34 -6.74
N ALA A 236 -0.77 3.75 -7.90
CA ALA A 236 -2.08 3.17 -8.18
C ALA A 236 -1.88 1.75 -8.71
N GLU A 237 -2.50 0.78 -8.06
CA GLU A 237 -2.48 -0.64 -8.39
C GLU A 237 -3.87 -1.07 -8.82
N ARG A 238 -4.01 -1.53 -10.06
CA ARG A 238 -5.25 -2.11 -10.59
C ARG A 238 -5.09 -3.60 -10.76
N VAL A 239 -6.10 -4.34 -10.35
CA VAL A 239 -6.18 -5.78 -10.52
C VAL A 239 -7.55 -6.13 -11.07
N ARG A 240 -7.57 -6.88 -12.16
CA ARG A 240 -8.79 -7.48 -12.72
C ARG A 240 -8.71 -8.99 -12.58
N LEU A 241 -9.66 -9.58 -11.86
CA LEU A 241 -9.78 -11.03 -11.73
C LEU A 241 -10.10 -11.68 -13.07
N ASN A 242 -9.52 -12.84 -13.29
CA ASN A 242 -9.84 -13.69 -14.42
C ASN A 242 -11.20 -14.40 -14.24
N ASP A 243 -11.76 -14.82 -15.38
CA ASP A 243 -12.79 -15.85 -15.39
C ASP A 243 -12.15 -17.19 -15.01
N ILE A 244 -12.91 -18.05 -14.32
CA ILE A 244 -12.41 -19.37 -13.91
C ILE A 244 -12.03 -20.18 -15.15
N GLU A 245 -10.87 -20.86 -15.09
CA GLU A 245 -10.24 -21.60 -16.19
C GLU A 245 -9.74 -20.75 -17.39
N CYS A 246 -9.85 -19.42 -17.31
CA CYS A 246 -9.36 -18.51 -18.33
C CYS A 246 -8.17 -17.71 -17.80
N ALA A 247 -7.10 -17.59 -18.60
CA ALA A 247 -5.99 -16.68 -18.32
C ALA A 247 -6.27 -15.29 -18.92
N ASN A 248 -7.23 -14.55 -18.35
CA ASN A 248 -7.61 -13.21 -18.82
C ASN A 248 -7.58 -12.13 -17.72
N GLY A 249 -6.91 -12.42 -16.62
CA GLY A 249 -6.66 -11.49 -15.53
C GLY A 249 -5.60 -10.45 -15.88
N ILE A 250 -5.65 -9.33 -15.16
CA ILE A 250 -4.82 -8.14 -15.40
C ILE A 250 -4.22 -7.65 -14.09
N ILE A 251 -2.94 -7.28 -14.12
CA ILE A 251 -2.29 -6.48 -13.08
C ILE A 251 -1.63 -5.27 -13.74
N GLN A 252 -2.02 -4.07 -13.30
CA GLN A 252 -1.42 -2.82 -13.76
C GLN A 252 -0.97 -1.98 -12.56
N LEU A 253 0.15 -1.28 -12.72
CA LEU A 253 0.69 -0.39 -11.69
C LEU A 253 1.13 0.93 -12.33
N TRP A 254 0.67 2.04 -11.77
CA TRP A 254 1.14 3.38 -12.08
C TRP A 254 1.97 3.93 -10.92
N ALA A 255 3.10 4.55 -11.26
CA ALA A 255 3.91 5.35 -10.35
C ALA A 255 3.97 6.78 -10.88
N ASN A 256 3.58 7.77 -10.07
CA ASN A 256 3.50 9.17 -10.47
C ASN A 256 2.71 9.37 -11.78
N GLY A 257 1.57 8.68 -11.90
CA GLY A 257 0.69 8.72 -13.07
C GLY A 257 1.23 8.00 -14.33
N LYS A 258 2.44 7.45 -14.30
CA LYS A 258 3.04 6.71 -15.41
C LYS A 258 2.83 5.22 -15.23
N LEU A 259 2.31 4.54 -16.25
CA LEU A 259 2.14 3.09 -16.27
C LEU A 259 3.53 2.43 -16.22
N ALA A 260 3.86 1.82 -15.08
CA ALA A 260 5.15 1.18 -14.81
C ALA A 260 5.10 -0.33 -15.03
N VAL A 261 3.93 -0.94 -14.83
CA VAL A 261 3.70 -2.38 -15.02
C VAL A 261 2.34 -2.57 -15.69
N ASP A 262 2.29 -3.41 -16.72
CA ASP A 262 1.08 -3.83 -17.41
C ASP A 262 1.20 -5.30 -17.80
N ILE A 263 0.50 -6.15 -17.05
CA ILE A 263 0.56 -7.61 -17.21
C ILE A 263 -0.84 -8.09 -17.50
N GLN A 264 -0.95 -8.85 -18.58
CA GLN A 264 -2.17 -9.43 -19.08
C GLN A 264 -2.00 -10.95 -19.11
N GLY A 265 -3.10 -11.69 -19.24
CA GLY A 265 -3.02 -13.13 -19.44
C GLY A 265 -2.78 -13.93 -18.14
N LEU A 266 -3.24 -13.40 -17.00
CA LEU A 266 -3.02 -14.02 -15.70
C LEU A 266 -4.22 -14.87 -15.25
N GLU A 267 -3.93 -15.94 -14.51
CA GLU A 267 -4.88 -16.67 -13.66
C GLU A 267 -4.66 -16.23 -12.21
N ILE A 268 -5.28 -15.11 -11.81
CA ILE A 268 -5.16 -14.54 -10.46
C ILE A 268 -5.94 -15.36 -9.43
N ARG A 269 -7.03 -16.01 -9.86
CA ARG A 269 -7.82 -16.95 -9.07
C ARG A 269 -8.14 -18.22 -9.86
N VAL A 270 -8.23 -19.34 -9.14
CA VAL A 270 -8.66 -20.64 -9.67
C VAL A 270 -10.03 -21.05 -9.15
N ASP A 271 -10.52 -20.40 -8.09
CA ASP A 271 -11.83 -20.61 -7.50
C ASP A 271 -12.65 -19.32 -7.58
N LYS A 272 -13.93 -19.43 -7.94
CA LYS A 272 -14.87 -18.30 -8.05
C LYS A 272 -15.13 -17.62 -6.70
N ASP A 273 -14.95 -18.35 -5.60
CA ASP A 273 -15.20 -17.84 -4.25
C ASP A 273 -14.04 -16.99 -3.73
N VAL A 274 -12.94 -16.90 -4.49
CA VAL A 274 -11.85 -15.94 -4.28
C VAL A 274 -12.23 -14.60 -4.93
N VAL A 275 -12.45 -13.61 -4.07
CA VAL A 275 -12.87 -12.24 -4.44
C VAL A 275 -11.94 -11.20 -3.82
N PHE A 276 -12.03 -9.94 -4.21
CA PHE A 276 -11.30 -8.88 -3.50
C PHE A 276 -11.89 -8.65 -2.11
N ARG A 277 -11.03 -8.26 -1.16
CA ARG A 277 -11.47 -7.76 0.15
C ARG A 277 -11.07 -6.31 0.39
N GLY A 278 -9.93 -5.90 -0.16
CA GLY A 278 -9.37 -4.58 0.06
C GLY A 278 -7.85 -4.57 -0.08
N ALA A 279 -7.18 -3.82 0.79
CA ALA A 279 -5.73 -3.69 0.77
C ALA A 279 -5.10 -4.19 2.08
N HIS A 280 -4.06 -5.01 1.95
CA HIS A 280 -3.21 -5.39 3.08
C HIS A 280 -2.20 -4.27 3.31
N PHE A 281 -2.59 -3.31 4.16
CA PHE A 281 -1.80 -2.14 4.47
C PHE A 281 -0.73 -2.47 5.50
N GLN A 282 0.38 -3.01 5.02
CA GLN A 282 1.48 -3.44 5.88
C GLN A 282 2.82 -2.97 5.34
N THR A 283 3.59 -2.33 6.21
CA THR A 283 4.93 -1.84 5.91
C THR A 283 5.91 -2.19 7.01
N PHE A 284 7.11 -2.63 6.63
CA PHE A 284 8.22 -2.99 7.52
C PHE A 284 9.47 -3.33 6.69
N PHE A 285 10.66 -3.31 7.30
CA PHE A 285 11.90 -3.73 6.66
C PHE A 285 11.91 -5.25 6.41
N GLY A 286 12.07 -5.67 5.16
CA GLY A 286 11.69 -7.02 4.74
C GLY A 286 12.76 -8.06 5.01
N GLY A 287 12.43 -9.35 4.96
CA GLY A 287 13.40 -10.43 5.16
C GLY A 287 13.51 -10.92 6.61
N LYS A 288 14.43 -11.86 6.85
CA LYS A 288 14.60 -12.51 8.18
C LYS A 288 15.94 -12.21 8.84
N ALA A 289 16.92 -11.74 8.08
CA ALA A 289 18.31 -11.58 8.54
C ALA A 289 18.65 -10.13 8.89
N GLN A 290 19.59 -9.94 9.80
CA GLN A 290 19.99 -8.63 10.34
C GLN A 290 20.45 -7.62 9.28
N TYR A 291 21.01 -8.07 8.15
CA TYR A 291 21.40 -7.17 7.06
C TYR A 291 20.23 -6.59 6.26
N TRP A 292 19.00 -6.91 6.63
CA TRP A 292 17.80 -6.22 6.16
C TRP A 292 17.31 -5.14 7.11
N ALA A 293 17.85 -5.07 8.33
CA ALA A 293 17.34 -4.18 9.35
C ALA A 293 17.50 -2.70 8.98
N SER A 294 16.58 -1.88 9.47
CA SER A 294 16.76 -0.42 9.44
C SER A 294 18.09 -0.05 10.10
N THR A 295 18.93 0.73 9.42
CA THR A 295 20.28 1.10 9.90
C THR A 295 20.26 2.25 10.92
N LYS A 296 19.16 3.00 10.93
CA LYS A 296 18.86 4.14 11.80
C LYS A 296 17.37 4.18 12.12
N ASP A 297 16.98 5.05 13.05
CA ASP A 297 15.59 5.42 13.20
C ASP A 297 15.19 6.27 12.00
N GLN A 298 14.08 5.93 11.34
CA GLN A 298 13.60 6.62 10.15
C GLN A 298 12.11 6.39 9.94
N CYS A 299 11.44 7.29 9.22
CA CYS A 299 10.01 7.23 8.96
C CYS A 299 9.65 7.17 7.46
N ALA A 300 8.46 6.66 7.18
CA ALA A 300 7.75 6.87 5.93
C ALA A 300 6.31 7.32 6.21
N TYR A 301 5.76 8.13 5.31
CA TYR A 301 4.45 8.76 5.47
C TYR A 301 3.53 8.30 4.35
N PHE A 302 2.33 7.88 4.70
CA PHE A 302 1.32 7.38 3.75
C PHE A 302 0.08 8.26 3.81
N GLY A 303 -0.27 8.91 2.70
CA GLY A 303 -1.41 9.80 2.60
C GLY A 303 -2.23 9.54 1.34
N ALA A 304 -3.30 10.32 1.16
CA ALA A 304 -4.17 10.25 -0.02
C ALA A 304 -4.58 8.80 -0.39
N ILE A 305 -4.93 8.00 0.63
CA ILE A 305 -5.29 6.59 0.47
C ILE A 305 -6.64 6.54 -0.22
N GLY A 306 -6.78 5.75 -1.27
CA GLY A 306 -8.03 5.60 -1.98
C GLY A 306 -8.15 4.28 -2.72
N GLY A 307 -9.33 4.04 -3.26
CA GLY A 307 -9.58 2.89 -4.09
C GLY A 307 -10.97 2.94 -4.69
N GLY A 308 -11.24 2.08 -5.67
CA GLY A 308 -12.53 2.04 -6.33
C GLY A 308 -12.73 0.80 -7.18
N VAL A 309 -13.98 0.58 -7.53
CA VAL A 309 -14.42 -0.48 -8.43
C VAL A 309 -14.41 0.07 -9.85
N VAL A 310 -13.69 -0.60 -10.74
CA VAL A 310 -13.63 -0.30 -12.18
C VAL A 310 -14.69 -1.10 -12.94
N GLU A 311 -14.94 -2.34 -12.51
CA GLU A 311 -15.91 -3.27 -13.08
C GLU A 311 -16.45 -4.19 -11.97
N TRP A 312 -17.76 -4.41 -11.96
CA TRP A 312 -18.41 -5.39 -11.09
C TRP A 312 -18.14 -6.81 -11.60
#